data_AF-A0A527ZP69-F1
#
_entry.id   AF-A0A527ZP69-F1
#
_cell.length_a   1.000
_cell.length_b   1.000
_cell.length_c   1.000
_cell.angle_alpha   90.00
_cell.angle_beta   90.00
_cell.angle_gamma   90.00
#
_symmetry.space_group_name_H-M   'P 1'
#
loop_
_entity.id
_entity.type
_entity.pdbx_description
1 polymer ?
#
loop_
_entity_poly.entity_id
_entity_poly.type
_entity_poly.pdbx_seq_one_letter_code
_entity_poly.pdbx_strand_id
1 'polypeptide(L)' 'MAGEVPWAVLSAGVNHATFLGQVEMAMRNGASGVIAGRSLWKDCISLDRDIQRERLKTIAVSRLRELQAVIGNYRQKAA' A
#
# COMPACT_ATOMS: atom_id res chain seq x y z
N MET A 1 -14.67 -4.60 -15.18
CA MET A 1 -13.75 -3.44 -15.25
C MET A 1 -14.51 -2.21 -14.80
N ALA A 2 -13.87 -1.24 -14.13
CA ALA A 2 -14.50 -0.01 -13.63
C ALA A 2 -14.80 1.04 -14.74
N GLY A 3 -14.77 0.62 -16.01
CA GLY A 3 -14.87 1.52 -17.15
C GLY A 3 -13.69 2.50 -17.20
N GLU A 4 -13.98 3.75 -17.53
CA GLU A 4 -13.01 4.83 -17.69
C GLU A 4 -12.70 5.57 -16.38
N VAL A 5 -13.39 5.23 -15.29
CA VAL A 5 -13.23 5.94 -14.00
C VAL A 5 -11.98 5.41 -13.26
N PRO A 6 -11.03 6.29 -12.89
CA PRO A 6 -9.89 5.90 -12.06
C PRO A 6 -10.34 5.25 -10.75
N TRP A 7 -9.74 4.12 -10.39
CA TRP A 7 -10.07 3.39 -9.17
C TRP A 7 -8.80 2.94 -8.44
N ALA A 8 -8.94 2.70 -7.13
CA ALA A 8 -7.85 2.25 -6.27
C ALA A 8 -8.28 1.05 -5.42
N VAL A 9 -7.34 0.15 -5.13
CA VAL A 9 -7.59 -1.01 -4.27
C VAL A 9 -7.41 -0.64 -2.79
N LEU A 10 -8.37 -1.04 -1.95
CA LEU A 10 -8.32 -0.83 -0.51
C LEU A 10 -7.73 -2.03 0.22
N SER A 11 -6.94 -1.79 1.27
CA SER A 11 -6.25 -2.87 1.99
C SER A 11 -7.13 -3.81 2.82
N ALA A 12 -8.33 -3.37 3.23
CA ALA A 12 -9.25 -4.12 4.10
C ALA A 12 -8.65 -4.69 5.41
N GLY A 13 -7.43 -4.28 5.80
CA GLY A 13 -6.73 -4.82 6.97
C GLY A 13 -6.00 -6.15 6.78
N VAL A 14 -5.87 -6.64 5.53
CA VAL A 14 -5.04 -7.81 5.23
C VAL A 14 -3.57 -7.54 5.58
N ASN A 15 -2.75 -8.59 5.65
CA ASN A 15 -1.33 -8.45 5.94
C ASN A 15 -0.59 -7.77 4.78
N HIS A 16 0.50 -7.07 5.08
CA HIS A 16 1.26 -6.30 4.09
C HIS A 16 1.68 -7.14 2.87
N ALA A 17 2.23 -8.34 3.08
CA ALA A 17 2.64 -9.22 1.98
C ALA A 17 1.47 -9.62 1.06
N THR A 18 0.31 -9.95 1.65
CA THR A 18 -0.92 -10.24 0.89
C THR A 18 -1.38 -9.01 0.12
N PHE A 19 -1.38 -7.84 0.78
CA PHE A 19 -1.79 -6.60 0.14
C PHE A 19 -0.87 -6.23 -1.02
N LEU A 20 0.44 -6.45 -0.90
CA LEU A 20 1.40 -6.18 -1.97
C LEU A 20 1.08 -6.99 -3.24
N GLY A 21 0.74 -8.26 -3.10
CA GLY A 21 0.27 -9.10 -4.21
C GLY A 21 -1.06 -8.61 -4.81
N GLN A 22 -2.00 -8.15 -3.97
CA GLN A 22 -3.26 -7.58 -4.44
C GLN A 22 -3.06 -6.25 -5.18
N VAL A 23 -2.10 -5.43 -4.76
CA VAL A 23 -1.71 -4.19 -5.43
C VAL A 23 -1.13 -4.50 -6.80
N GLU A 24 -0.18 -5.45 -6.89
CA GLU A 24 0.36 -5.93 -8.16
C GLU A 24 -0.75 -6.36 -9.13
N MET A 25 -1.68 -7.18 -8.66
CA MET A 25 -2.83 -7.64 -9.46
C MET A 25 -3.75 -6.48 -9.87
N ALA A 26 -4.06 -5.55 -8.95
CA ALA A 26 -4.92 -4.41 -9.23
C ALA A 26 -4.30 -3.47 -10.27
N MET A 27 -3.02 -3.12 -10.10
CA MET A 27 -2.29 -2.26 -11.03
C MET A 27 -2.23 -2.88 -12.44
N ARG A 28 -1.97 -4.20 -12.55
CA ARG A 28 -2.02 -4.94 -13.82
C ARG A 28 -3.38 -4.88 -14.52
N ASN A 29 -4.47 -4.66 -13.77
CA ASN A 29 -5.84 -4.61 -14.28
C ASN A 29 -6.41 -3.19 -14.35
N GLY A 30 -5.53 -2.18 -14.41
CA GLY A 30 -5.91 -0.79 -14.66
C GLY A 30 -6.30 0.02 -13.42
N ALA A 31 -5.90 -0.42 -12.21
CA ALA A 31 -5.98 0.46 -11.04
C ALA A 31 -5.06 1.67 -11.22
N SER A 32 -5.51 2.82 -10.73
CA SER A 32 -4.76 4.07 -10.73
C SER A 32 -3.99 4.30 -9.42
N GLY A 33 -4.12 3.39 -8.44
CA GLY A 33 -3.42 3.48 -7.17
C GLY A 33 -3.98 2.58 -6.09
N VAL A 34 -3.68 2.92 -4.84
CA VAL A 34 -3.98 2.12 -3.65
C VAL A 34 -4.43 3.00 -2.49
N ILE A 35 -5.28 2.45 -1.62
CA ILE A 35 -5.65 3.06 -0.34
C ILE A 35 -5.22 2.10 0.79
N ALA A 36 -4.03 2.34 1.33
CA ALA A 36 -3.39 1.50 2.34
C ALA A 36 -3.60 2.07 3.75
N GLY A 37 -4.19 1.27 4.64
CA GLY A 37 -4.40 1.64 6.04
C GLY A 37 -3.74 0.62 6.95
N ARG A 38 -4.56 -0.24 7.56
CA ARG A 38 -4.13 -1.27 8.51
C ARG A 38 -3.03 -2.21 7.96
N SER A 39 -3.02 -2.53 6.66
CA SER A 39 -1.91 -3.32 6.09
C SER A 39 -0.55 -2.64 6.25
N LEU A 40 -0.51 -1.31 6.29
CA LEU A 40 0.68 -0.50 6.44
C LEU A 40 1.11 -0.40 7.91
N TRP A 41 0.21 0.01 8.80
CA TRP A 41 0.57 0.50 10.13
C TRP A 41 0.04 -0.31 11.33
N LYS A 42 -0.79 -1.35 11.14
CA LYS A 42 -1.39 -2.07 12.30
C LYS A 42 -0.36 -2.69 13.24
N ASP A 43 0.77 -3.15 12.69
CA ASP A 43 1.85 -3.77 13.47
C ASP A 43 2.72 -2.73 14.22
N CYS A 44 2.50 -1.44 13.93
CA CYS A 44 3.19 -0.35 14.61
C CYS A 44 2.51 0.05 15.92
N ILE A 45 1.29 -0.42 16.19
CA ILE A 45 0.54 -0.07 17.40
C ILE A 45 1.27 -0.61 18.62
N SER A 46 1.49 0.26 19.59
CA SER A 46 2.11 -0.02 20.88
C SER A 46 1.59 1.00 21.90
N LEU A 47 1.48 0.58 23.17
CA LEU A 47 1.18 1.48 24.29
C LEU A 47 2.38 2.38 24.64
N ASP A 48 3.59 1.89 24.34
CA ASP A 48 4.82 2.68 24.41
C ASP A 48 4.97 3.53 23.15
N ARG A 49 5.08 4.85 23.35
CA ARG A 49 5.16 5.84 22.27
C ARG A 49 6.50 5.81 21.53
N ASP A 50 7.59 5.46 22.19
CA ASP A 50 8.91 5.39 21.56
C ASP A 50 8.99 4.14 20.68
N ILE A 51 8.45 3.01 21.16
CA ILE A 51 8.30 1.79 20.34
C ILE A 51 7.39 2.07 19.14
N GLN A 52 6.25 2.73 19.33
CA GLN A 52 5.34 3.08 18.24
C GLN A 52 6.04 3.96 17.19
N ARG A 53 6.74 5.00 17.64
CA ARG A 53 7.49 5.92 16.78
C ARG A 53 8.54 5.18 15.96
N GLU A 54 9.30 4.29 16.61
CA GLU A 54 10.33 3.51 15.93
C GLU A 54 9.74 2.56 14.90
N ARG A 55 8.65 1.86 15.23
CA ARG A 55 7.96 0.96 14.29
C ARG A 55 7.36 1.72 13.10
N LEU A 56 6.82 2.91 13.29
CA LEU A 56 6.35 3.73 12.17
C LEU A 56 7.49 4.09 11.22
N LYS A 57 8.66 4.47 11.76
CA LYS A 57 9.85 4.84 10.97
C LYS A 57 10.50 3.66 10.25
N THR A 58 10.47 2.47 10.84
CA THR A 58 11.17 1.29 10.31
C THR A 58 10.24 0.39 9.51
N ILE A 59 9.06 0.07 10.04
CA ILE A 59 8.09 -0.85 9.43
C ILE A 59 7.21 -0.11 8.44
N ALA A 60 6.43 0.88 8.89
CA ALA A 60 5.43 1.52 8.02
C ALA A 60 6.08 2.26 6.84
N VAL A 61 7.21 2.94 7.06
CA VAL A 61 7.97 3.60 5.97
C VAL A 61 8.55 2.59 4.98
N SER A 62 9.11 1.45 5.43
CA SER A 62 9.58 0.39 4.52
C SER A 62 8.46 -0.11 3.63
N ARG A 63 7.32 -0.44 4.26
CA ARG A 63 6.12 -0.93 3.56
C ARG A 63 5.56 0.09 2.56
N LEU A 64 5.60 1.39 2.91
CA LEU A 64 5.18 2.45 2.01
C LEU A 64 6.08 2.50 0.77
N ARG A 65 7.40 2.37 0.94
CA ARG A 65 8.36 2.34 -0.18
C ARG A 65 8.14 1.13 -1.07
N GLU A 66 7.83 -0.03 -0.51
CA GLU A 66 7.50 -1.24 -1.28
C GLU A 66 6.24 -1.04 -2.13
N LEU A 67 5.18 -0.44 -1.56
CA LEU A 67 3.97 -0.08 -2.32
C LEU A 67 4.29 0.93 -3.43
N GLN A 68 5.10 1.95 -3.14
CA GLN A 68 5.52 2.94 -4.13
C GLN A 68 6.33 2.30 -5.27
N ALA A 69 7.20 1.34 -4.97
CA ALA A 69 7.98 0.62 -5.97
C ALA A 69 7.07 -0.19 -6.90
N VAL A 70 6.11 -0.93 -6.35
CA VAL A 70 5.12 -1.67 -7.15
C VAL A 70 4.31 -0.73 -8.03
N ILE A 71 3.71 0.32 -7.46
CA ILE A 71 2.92 1.30 -8.22
C ILE A 71 3.76 1.97 -9.32
N GLY A 72 5.03 2.27 -9.02
CA GLY A 72 6.00 2.86 -9.95
C GLY A 72 6.22 2.02 -11.21
N ASN A 73 6.14 0.68 -11.11
CA ASN A 73 6.28 -0.22 -12.25
C ASN A 73 5.12 -0.11 -13.26
N TYR A 74 3.95 0.37 -12.81
CA TYR A 74 2.72 0.45 -13.61
C TYR A 74 2.31 1.87 -13.95
N ARG A 75 3.04 2.86 -13.43
CA ARG A 75 2.77 4.25 -13.72
C ARG A 75 3.18 4.52 -15.17
N GLN A 76 2.22 4.48 -16.10
CA GLN A 76 2.44 5.04 -17.43
C GLN A 76 2.80 6.53 -17.24
N LYS A 77 3.84 7.01 -17.93
CA LYS A 77 4.05 8.45 -18.09
C LYS A 77 2.73 8.99 -18.64
N ALA A 78 2.07 9.89 -17.91
CA ALA A 78 1.01 10.69 -18.49
C ALA A 78 1.61 11.35 -19.74
N ALA A 79 1.04 11.02 -20.90
CA ALA A 79 1.41 11.62 -22.18
C ALA A 79 1.01 13.10 -22.18
#